data_AF-J9DZQ6-F1
#
_entry.id   AF-J9DZQ6-F1
#
_cell.length_a   1.000
_cell.length_b   1.000
_cell.length_c   1.000
_cell.angle_alpha   90.00
_cell.angle_beta   90.00
_cell.angle_gamma   90.00
#
_symmetry.space_group_name_H-M   'P 1'
#
loop_
_entity.id
_entity.type
_entity.pdbx_description
1 polymer ?
#
loop_
_entity_poly.entity_id
_entity_poly.type
_entity_poly.pdbx_seq_one_letter_code
_entity_poly.pdbx_strand_id
1 'polypeptide(L)' 'MFDLQFHNADYGIQIFVNDERFATFAHRSQANDIVGVQIQGDVEINGIQIQ' A
#
# COMPACT_ATOMS: atom_id res chain seq x y z
N MET A 1 -2.32 -10.04 13.62
CA MET A 1 -1.07 -9.69 12.93
C MET A 1 -1.31 -9.87 11.45
N PHE A 2 -0.90 -8.92 10.63
CA PHE A 2 -1.05 -8.99 9.18
C PHE A 2 0.16 -8.34 8.50
N ASP A 3 0.44 -8.79 7.29
CA ASP A 3 1.37 -8.12 6.39
C ASP A 3 0.55 -7.34 5.35
N LEU A 4 0.76 -6.02 5.31
CA LEU A 4 0.13 -5.12 4.35
C LEU A 4 1.17 -4.66 3.35
N GLN A 5 0.92 -4.92 2.07
CA GLN A 5 1.80 -4.50 0.98
C GLN A 5 1.04 -3.60 0.01
N PHE A 6 1.68 -2.50 -0.37
CA PHE A 6 1.23 -1.62 -1.45
C PHE A 6 2.20 -1.76 -2.63
N HIS A 7 1.69 -2.14 -3.80
CA HIS A 7 2.47 -2.17 -5.03
C HIS A 7 1.94 -1.11 -6.00
N ASN A 8 2.77 -0.13 -6.33
CA ASN A 8 2.43 0.95 -7.25
C ASN A 8 2.63 0.49 -8.70
N ALA A 9 1.57 -0.02 -9.33
CA ALA A 9 1.56 -0.38 -10.75
C ALA A 9 1.03 0.78 -11.60
N ASP A 10 1.29 0.76 -12.91
CA ASP A 10 0.89 1.83 -13.84
C ASP A 10 -0.62 2.10 -13.85
N TYR A 11 -1.44 1.08 -13.57
CA TYR A 11 -2.91 1.16 -13.62
C TYR A 11 -3.57 1.37 -12.25
N GLY A 12 -2.80 1.36 -11.16
CA GLY A 12 -3.31 1.56 -9.80
C GLY A 12 -2.42 0.96 -8.73
N ILE A 13 -2.77 1.25 -7.47
CA ILE A 13 -2.12 0.67 -6.30
C ILE A 13 -2.76 -0.68 -6.03
N GLN A 14 -2.01 -1.76 -6.16
CA GLN A 14 -2.44 -3.08 -5.71
C GLN A 14 -2.19 -3.21 -4.20
N ILE A 15 -3.18 -3.74 -3.49
CA ILE A 15 -3.17 -3.89 -2.04
C ILE A 15 -3.25 -5.38 -1.73
N PHE A 16 -2.26 -5.89 -1.01
CA PHE A 16 -2.19 -7.28 -0.56
C PHE A 16 -2.27 -7.34 0.96
N VAL A 17 -3.00 -8.32 1.47
CA VAL A 17 -3.09 -8.63 2.89
C VAL A 17 -2.69 -10.08 3.05
N ASN A 18 -1.59 -10.34 3.76
CA ASN A 18 -1.01 -11.68 3.93
C ASN A 18 -0.77 -12.38 2.57
N ASP A 19 -0.12 -11.67 1.64
CA ASP A 19 0.18 -12.10 0.26
C ASP A 19 -1.03 -12.38 -0.65
N GLU A 20 -2.26 -12.24 -0.14
CA GLU A 20 -3.49 -12.36 -0.95
C GLU A 20 -3.92 -10.99 -1.49
N ARG A 21 -4.26 -10.93 -2.78
CA ARG A 21 -4.73 -9.68 -3.40
C ARG A 21 -6.10 -9.30 -2.82
N PHE A 22 -6.11 -8.25 -2.03
CA PHE A 22 -7.32 -7.72 -1.39
C PHE A 22 -8.07 -6.75 -2.32
N ALA A 23 -7.36 -5.79 -2.93
CA ALA A 23 -7.98 -4.77 -3.77
C ALA A 23 -7.00 -4.14 -4.76
N THR A 24 -7.54 -3.36 -5.70
CA THR A 24 -6.78 -2.42 -6.54
C THR A 24 -7.45 -1.07 -6.48
N PHE A 25 -6.69 -0.04 -6.14
CA PHE A 25 -7.15 1.34 -6.12
C PHE A 25 -6.65 2.06 -7.38
N ALA A 26 -7.58 2.49 -8.23
CA ALA A 26 -7.24 3.23 -9.44
C ALA A 26 -6.62 4.59 -9.08
N HIS A 27 -5.54 4.95 -9.78
CA HIS A 27 -4.85 6.22 -9.59
C HIS A 27 -5.78 7.41 -9.82
N ARG A 28 -5.70 8.42 -8.95
CA ARG A 28 -6.41 9.71 -9.08
C ARG A 28 -5.48 10.90 -9.33
N SER A 29 -4.18 10.62 -9.36
CA SER A 29 -3.06 11.50 -9.72
C SER A 29 -2.09 10.69 -10.58
N GLN A 30 -0.95 11.25 -11.00
CA GLN A 30 0.06 10.43 -11.68
C GLN A 30 0.69 9.46 -10.68
N ALA A 31 1.04 8.25 -11.13
CA ALA A 31 1.59 7.20 -10.28
C ALA A 31 2.91 7.63 -9.61
N ASN A 32 3.67 8.52 -10.25
CA ASN A 32 4.91 9.11 -9.74
C ASN A 32 4.71 10.29 -8.77
N ASP A 33 3.48 10.77 -8.58
CA ASP A 33 3.16 11.83 -7.61
C ASP A 33 3.12 11.29 -6.16
N ILE A 34 3.18 9.97 -5.97
CA ILE A 34 3.13 9.34 -4.64
C ILE A 34 4.51 9.47 -3.98
N VAL A 35 4.59 10.31 -2.95
CA VAL A 35 5.86 10.66 -2.27
C VAL A 35 6.03 10.05 -0.87
N GLY A 36 5.00 9.40 -0.33
CA GLY A 36 5.07 8.83 1.01
C GLY A 36 3.79 8.13 1.45
N VAL A 37 3.88 7.45 2.59
CA VAL A 37 2.78 6.72 3.22
C VAL A 37 2.57 7.26 4.63
N GLN A 38 1.30 7.47 5.00
CA GLN A 38 0.90 7.84 6.34
C GLN A 38 -0.01 6.75 6.92
N ILE A 39 0.32 6.26 8.11
CA ILE A 39 -0.46 5.25 8.84
C ILE A 39 -0.96 5.89 10.13
N GLN A 40 -2.26 5.78 10.40
CA GLN A 40 -2.93 6.36 11.56
C GLN A 40 -4.06 5.44 12.04
N GLY A 41 -4.47 5.60 13.30
CA GLY A 41 -5.55 4.84 13.93
C GLY A 41 -5.06 3.88 15.01
N ASP A 42 -5.94 2.98 15.43
CA ASP A 42 -5.64 1.95 16.44
C ASP A 42 -4.88 0.79 15.79
N VAL A 43 -3.56 0.94 15.67
CA VAL A 43 -2.66 -0.04 15.07
C VAL A 43 -1.26 0.06 15.68
N GLU A 44 -0.63 -1.09 15.89
CA GLU A 44 0.78 -1.20 16.27
C GLU A 44 1.61 -1.65 15.05
N ILE A 45 2.73 -0.97 14.79
CA ILE A 45 3.58 -1.24 13.62
C ILE A 45 4.82 -2.00 14.05
N ASN A 46 4.94 -3.24 13.57
CA ASN A 46 6.09 -4.10 13.85
C ASN A 46 7.29 -3.82 12.94
N GLY A 47 7.06 -3.33 11.72
CA GLY A 47 8.11 -3.04 10.75
C GLY A 47 7.57 -2.38 9.48
N ILE A 48 8.44 -1.63 8.79
CA ILE A 48 8.17 -1.03 7.49
C ILE A 48 9.36 -1.34 6.58
N GLN A 49 9.09 -1.78 5.36
CA GLN A 49 10.08 -2.01 4.33
C GLN A 49 9.63 -1.32 3.04
N ILE A 50 10.57 -0.64 2.37
CA ILE A 50 10.39 -0.02 1.05
C ILE A 50 11.43 -0.65 0.13
N GLN A 51 11.01 -1.03 -1.09
CA GLN A 51 11.85 -1.64 -2.12
C GLN A 51 11.79 -0.83 -3.42
#